data_AF-F3FQY2-F1
#
_entry.id   AF-F3FQY2-F1
#
_cell.length_a   1.000
_cell.length_b   1.000
_cell.length_c   1.000
_cell.angle_alpha   90.00
_cell.angle_beta   90.00
_cell.angle_gamma   90.00
#
_symmetry.space_group_name_H-M   'P 1'
#
loop_
_entity.id
_entity.type
_entity.pdbx_description
1 polymer ?
#
loop_
_entity_poly.entity_id
_entity_poly.type
_entity_poly.pdbx_seq_one_letter_code
_entity_poly.pdbx_strand_id
1 'polypeptide(L)'
;MNTLKRTLLASALALLSLPVMADSAHPKIGFSIDDLRLERWSRDRDYFVAAAEKLDAKVFVQSADANEQKQISQIENLISRGVDVIVIVPFNATVLTNAVAEAKKAGIKVVSYDRLILNADIDAYISFDNEKVGEMQANGVLKAAPRGNYFAL
;
A
#
# COMPACT_ATOMS: atom_id res chain seq x y z
N MET A 1 8.11 38.00 -63.36
CA MET A 1 8.60 36.63 -63.14
C MET A 1 9.14 36.54 -61.72
N ASN A 2 8.63 35.57 -60.96
CA ASN A 2 9.11 35.02 -59.68
C ASN A 2 8.76 35.75 -58.37
N THR A 3 7.51 35.56 -57.97
CA THR A 3 7.04 35.30 -56.60
C THR A 3 7.55 33.96 -56.06
N LEU A 4 8.09 33.89 -54.83
CA LEU A 4 7.96 32.76 -53.88
C LEU A 4 8.62 33.14 -52.53
N LYS A 5 7.88 33.68 -51.55
CA LYS A 5 7.26 32.97 -50.41
C LYS A 5 8.22 32.20 -49.49
N ARG A 6 8.55 32.86 -48.37
CA ARG A 6 8.57 32.41 -46.97
C ARG A 6 8.76 30.90 -46.70
N THR A 7 9.77 30.57 -45.90
CA THR A 7 9.78 29.34 -45.10
C THR A 7 10.22 29.67 -43.68
N LEU A 8 9.25 29.73 -42.76
CA LEU A 8 9.45 29.70 -41.32
C LEU A 8 9.87 28.27 -40.94
N LEU A 9 11.02 28.12 -40.29
CA LEU A 9 11.43 26.87 -39.66
C LEU A 9 10.82 26.84 -38.25
N ALA A 10 9.64 26.24 -38.11
CA ALA A 10 9.05 25.98 -36.80
C ALA A 10 9.67 24.69 -36.23
N SER A 11 10.51 24.83 -35.20
CA SER A 11 11.06 23.71 -34.45
C SER A 11 9.97 23.13 -33.55
N ALA A 12 9.25 22.12 -34.02
CA ALA A 12 8.33 21.35 -33.20
C ALA A 12 9.14 20.50 -32.22
N LEU A 13 9.30 20.98 -30.98
CA LEU A 13 9.83 20.18 -29.88
C LEU A 13 8.73 19.19 -29.48
N ALA A 14 8.75 18.00 -30.07
CA ALA A 14 7.90 16.90 -29.64
C ALA A 14 8.32 16.49 -28.22
N LEU A 15 7.53 16.88 -27.22
CA LEU A 15 7.62 16.35 -25.86
C LEU A 15 7.23 14.87 -25.89
N LEU A 16 8.20 14.01 -26.16
CA LEU A 16 8.09 12.58 -25.91
C LEU A 16 7.93 12.39 -24.40
N SER A 17 6.72 12.04 -23.96
CA SER A 17 6.46 11.55 -22.62
C SER A 17 7.20 10.23 -22.45
N LEU A 18 8.43 10.29 -21.95
CA LEU A 18 9.14 9.09 -21.54
C LEU A 18 8.34 8.47 -20.39
N PRO A 19 8.10 7.15 -20.39
CA PRO A 19 7.55 6.49 -19.23
C PRO A 19 8.51 6.77 -18.06
N VAL A 20 7.98 7.29 -16.96
CA VAL A 20 8.72 7.39 -15.70
C VAL A 20 9.08 5.95 -15.34
N MET A 21 10.31 5.55 -15.66
CA MET A 21 10.85 4.28 -15.20
C MET A 21 10.99 4.40 -13.69
N ALA A 22 10.45 3.43 -12.96
CA ALA A 22 10.70 3.28 -11.53
C ALA A 22 12.21 3.33 -11.28
N ASP A 23 12.65 4.17 -10.35
CA ASP A 23 14.04 4.16 -9.89
C ASP A 23 14.22 2.91 -9.04
N SER A 24 14.62 1.81 -9.69
CA SER A 24 14.81 0.52 -9.03
C SER A 24 15.91 0.56 -7.97
N ALA A 25 16.79 1.57 -7.99
CA ALA A 25 17.80 1.77 -6.95
C ALA A 25 17.23 2.46 -5.71
N HIS A 26 16.18 3.28 -5.85
CA HIS A 26 15.56 4.03 -4.76
C HIS A 26 14.02 3.98 -4.79
N PRO A 27 13.41 2.80 -4.51
CA PRO A 27 11.96 2.65 -4.58
C PRO A 27 11.23 3.60 -3.61
N LYS A 28 10.14 4.21 -4.07
CA LYS A 28 9.21 4.99 -3.25
C LYS A 28 8.07 4.09 -2.79
N ILE A 29 7.93 3.93 -1.49
CA ILE A 29 6.91 3.08 -0.89
C ILE A 29 5.90 3.94 -0.15
N GLY A 30 4.62 3.84 -0.51
CA GLY A 30 3.53 4.31 0.33
C GLY A 30 3.18 3.26 1.38
N PHE A 31 3.21 3.60 2.67
CA PHE A 31 2.76 2.71 3.74
C PHE A 31 1.50 3.27 4.39
N SER A 32 0.33 2.74 4.00
CA SER A 32 -0.98 3.13 4.52
C SER A 32 -1.41 2.17 5.64
N ILE A 33 -1.42 2.66 6.88
CA ILE A 33 -1.80 1.89 8.08
C ILE A 33 -3.19 2.30 8.57
N ASP A 34 -3.94 1.34 9.12
CA ASP A 34 -5.23 1.57 9.82
C ASP A 34 -5.13 2.64 10.91
N ASP A 35 -4.48 2.33 12.03
CA ASP A 35 -4.25 3.25 13.14
C ASP A 35 -2.92 2.96 13.84
N LEU A 36 -2.55 3.80 14.80
CA LEU A 36 -1.36 3.61 15.65
C LEU A 36 -1.72 3.40 17.13
N ARG A 37 -2.96 3.00 17.42
CA ARG A 37 -3.45 2.85 18.80
C ARG A 37 -2.98 1.56 19.43
N LEU A 38 -2.95 0.47 18.66
CA LEU A 38 -2.36 -0.78 19.12
C LEU A 38 -0.84 -0.66 19.08
N GLU A 39 -0.17 -1.01 20.18
CA GLU A 39 1.29 -0.93 20.34
C GLU A 39 2.03 -1.54 19.12
N ARG A 40 1.52 -2.67 18.63
CA ARG A 40 2.10 -3.37 17.47
C ARG A 40 2.27 -2.45 16.26
N TRP A 41 1.32 -1.58 15.94
CA TRP A 41 1.36 -0.81 14.70
C TRP A 41 2.45 0.25 14.66
N SER A 42 2.77 0.83 15.81
CA SER A 42 3.93 1.73 15.92
C SER A 42 5.24 0.95 15.70
N ARG A 43 5.33 -0.28 16.22
CA ARG A 43 6.49 -1.16 16.02
C ARG A 43 6.61 -1.66 14.58
N ASP A 44 5.52 -2.13 13.99
CA ASP A 44 5.43 -2.55 12.59
C ASP A 44 5.90 -1.41 11.67
N ARG A 45 5.43 -0.17 11.90
CA ARG A 45 5.90 1.03 11.20
C ARG A 45 7.42 1.20 11.32
N ASP A 46 7.94 1.22 12.54
CA ASP A 46 9.35 1.55 12.77
C ASP A 46 10.28 0.48 12.17
N TYR A 47 9.92 -0.80 12.31
CA TYR A 47 10.68 -1.90 11.71
C TYR A 47 10.58 -1.92 10.19
N PHE A 48 9.39 -1.67 9.62
CA PHE A 48 9.20 -1.60 8.18
C PHE A 48 10.04 -0.47 7.57
N VAL A 49 9.95 0.74 8.12
CA VAL A 49 10.71 1.91 7.64
C VAL A 49 12.21 1.64 7.74
N ALA A 50 12.69 1.17 8.90
CA ALA A 50 14.11 0.88 9.08
C ALA A 50 14.63 -0.23 8.14
N ALA A 51 13.80 -1.23 7.80
CA ALA A 51 14.19 -2.27 6.86
C ALA A 51 14.21 -1.76 5.42
N ALA A 52 13.21 -0.97 5.02
CA ALA A 52 13.12 -0.39 3.68
C ALA A 52 14.25 0.61 3.41
N GLU A 53 14.56 1.48 4.37
CA GLU A 53 15.63 2.49 4.23
C GLU A 53 17.03 1.84 4.14
N LYS A 54 17.25 0.69 4.80
CA LYS A 54 18.49 -0.11 4.63
C LYS A 54 18.65 -0.69 3.21
N LEU A 55 17.55 -0.75 2.45
CA LEU A 55 17.50 -1.17 1.06
C LEU A 55 17.38 0.05 0.12
N ASP A 56 17.76 1.23 0.60
CA ASP A 56 17.76 2.50 -0.13
C ASP A 56 16.36 2.97 -0.63
N ALA A 57 15.29 2.40 -0.08
CA ALA A 57 13.92 2.81 -0.37
C ALA A 57 13.47 3.99 0.49
N LYS A 58 12.59 4.82 -0.05
CA LYS A 58 11.96 5.94 0.66
C LYS A 58 10.53 5.62 1.03
N VAL A 59 10.20 5.64 2.32
CA VAL A 59 8.86 5.30 2.81
C VAL A 59 8.04 6.55 3.16
N PHE A 60 6.77 6.55 2.75
CA PHE A 60 5.78 7.56 3.08
C PHE A 60 4.69 6.93 3.92
N VAL A 61 4.79 7.10 5.24
CA VAL A 61 3.82 6.54 6.18
C VAL A 61 2.61 7.46 6.29
N GLN A 62 1.41 6.88 6.23
CA GLN A 62 0.14 7.54 6.50
C GLN A 62 -0.71 6.64 7.40
N SER A 63 -1.31 7.22 8.44
CA SER A 63 -2.27 6.51 9.31
C SER A 63 -3.68 7.00 9.04
N ALA A 64 -4.61 6.07 8.86
CA ALA A 64 -6.01 6.34 8.56
C ALA A 64 -6.85 6.71 9.80
N ASP A 65 -6.30 6.56 11.01
CA ASP A 65 -6.99 6.76 12.28
C ASP A 65 -8.34 6.03 12.36
N ALA A 66 -8.37 4.77 11.89
CA ALA A 66 -9.57 3.94 11.82
C ALA A 66 -10.74 4.60 11.04
N ASN A 67 -10.40 5.28 9.94
CA ASN A 67 -11.36 5.91 9.05
C ASN A 67 -11.13 5.51 7.59
N GLU A 68 -12.11 4.81 7.00
CA GLU A 68 -11.99 4.27 5.64
C GLU A 68 -11.92 5.36 4.56
N GLN A 69 -12.69 6.45 4.68
CA GLN A 69 -12.64 7.55 3.71
C GLN A 69 -11.27 8.24 3.73
N LYS A 70 -10.71 8.43 4.92
CA LYS A 70 -9.35 8.96 5.10
C LYS A 70 -8.31 8.02 4.48
N GLN A 71 -8.45 6.70 4.67
CA GLN A 71 -7.54 5.72 4.07
C GLN A 71 -7.59 5.77 2.53
N ILE A 72 -8.79 5.91 1.95
CA ILE A 72 -8.98 6.05 0.50
C ILE A 72 -8.27 7.32 -0.01
N SER A 73 -8.53 8.49 0.59
CA SER A 73 -7.90 9.74 0.17
C SER A 73 -6.37 9.73 0.33
N GLN A 74 -5.86 9.00 1.33
CA GLN A 74 -4.44 8.77 1.53
C GLN A 74 -3.82 7.95 0.39
N ILE A 75 -4.48 6.85 0.00
CA ILE A 75 -4.06 6.03 -1.15
C ILE A 75 -4.06 6.86 -2.43
N GLU A 76 -5.10 7.65 -2.69
CA GLU A 76 -5.18 8.56 -3.85
C GLU A 76 -4.04 9.59 -3.86
N ASN A 77 -3.67 10.10 -2.68
CA ASN A 77 -2.51 10.98 -2.54
C ASN A 77 -1.19 10.26 -2.85
N LEU A 78 -1.02 9.02 -2.38
CA LEU A 78 0.16 8.20 -2.69
C LEU A 78 0.27 7.90 -4.19
N ILE A 79 -0.85 7.58 -4.85
CA ILE A 79 -0.93 7.40 -6.31
C ILE A 79 -0.48 8.69 -7.02
N SER A 80 -1.03 9.84 -6.62
CA SER A 80 -0.69 11.14 -7.21
C SER A 80 0.80 11.50 -7.04
N ARG A 81 1.44 10.99 -5.98
CA ARG A 81 2.88 11.19 -5.72
C ARG A 81 3.78 10.26 -6.52
N GLY A 82 3.21 9.32 -7.27
CA GLY A 82 3.95 8.36 -8.09
C GLY A 82 4.86 7.47 -7.26
N VAL A 83 4.32 6.87 -6.19
CA VAL A 83 5.03 5.80 -5.48
C VAL A 83 5.05 4.54 -6.32
N ASP A 84 6.08 3.69 -6.17
CA ASP A 84 6.23 2.47 -6.96
C ASP A 84 5.39 1.31 -6.38
N VAL A 85 5.22 1.31 -5.05
CA VAL A 85 4.46 0.30 -4.29
C VAL A 85 3.63 0.98 -3.21
N ILE A 86 2.41 0.49 -2.97
CA ILE A 86 1.59 0.82 -1.80
C ILE A 86 1.42 -0.45 -0.96
N VAL A 87 1.89 -0.39 0.28
CA VAL A 87 1.67 -1.41 1.31
C VAL A 87 0.54 -0.93 2.21
N ILE A 88 -0.47 -1.77 2.42
CA ILE A 88 -1.74 -1.37 3.07
C ILE A 88 -2.06 -2.32 4.22
N VAL A 89 -2.28 -1.76 5.40
CA VAL A 89 -3.03 -2.41 6.48
C VAL A 89 -4.46 -1.88 6.43
N PRO A 90 -5.43 -2.61 5.85
CA PRO A 90 -6.78 -2.11 5.72
C PRO A 90 -7.45 -1.93 7.08
N PHE A 91 -8.10 -0.78 7.28
CA PHE A 91 -9.07 -0.60 8.37
C PHE A 91 -10.32 -1.45 8.09
N ASN A 92 -10.86 -1.33 6.87
CA ASN A 92 -12.00 -2.10 6.40
C ASN A 92 -11.57 -2.93 5.18
N ALA A 93 -11.73 -4.26 5.28
CA ALA A 93 -11.22 -5.21 4.30
C ALA A 93 -11.93 -5.12 2.93
N THR A 94 -13.15 -4.59 2.83
CA THR A 94 -13.98 -4.74 1.62
C THR A 94 -14.16 -3.46 0.81
N VAL A 95 -13.73 -2.30 1.31
CA VAL A 95 -14.05 -0.99 0.72
C VAL A 95 -12.92 -0.41 -0.14
N LEU A 96 -11.76 -1.07 -0.20
CA LEU A 96 -10.59 -0.56 -0.91
C LEU A 96 -10.51 -0.99 -2.39
N THR A 97 -11.46 -1.79 -2.90
CA THR A 97 -11.44 -2.31 -4.29
C THR A 97 -11.16 -1.23 -5.34
N ASN A 98 -11.87 -0.09 -5.29
CA ASN A 98 -11.69 0.97 -6.27
C ASN A 98 -10.34 1.68 -6.13
N ALA A 99 -9.91 1.95 -4.89
CA ALA A 99 -8.63 2.59 -4.62
C ALA A 99 -7.45 1.71 -5.09
N VAL A 100 -7.56 0.39 -4.88
CA VAL A 100 -6.61 -0.59 -5.42
C VAL A 100 -6.63 -0.56 -6.95
N ALA A 101 -7.80 -0.60 -7.59
CA ALA A 101 -7.90 -0.56 -9.04
C ALA A 101 -7.26 0.70 -9.65
N GLU A 102 -7.41 1.87 -9.03
CA GLU A 102 -6.74 3.11 -9.47
C GLU A 102 -5.21 3.04 -9.31
N ALA A 103 -4.71 2.48 -8.21
CA ALA A 103 -3.27 2.25 -8.04
C ALA A 103 -2.71 1.33 -9.15
N LYS A 104 -3.44 0.24 -9.45
CA LYS A 104 -3.06 -0.71 -10.50
C LYS A 104 -3.05 -0.07 -11.88
N LYS A 105 -4.04 0.77 -12.21
CA LYS A 105 -4.07 1.55 -13.46
C LYS A 105 -2.89 2.51 -13.58
N ALA A 106 -2.42 3.07 -12.46
CA ALA A 106 -1.22 3.90 -12.41
C ALA A 106 0.10 3.09 -12.47
N GLY A 107 0.05 1.76 -12.61
CA GLY A 107 1.22 0.89 -12.65
C GLY A 107 1.83 0.61 -11.28
N ILE A 108 1.16 1.00 -10.20
CA ILE A 108 1.65 0.89 -8.83
C ILE A 108 1.32 -0.50 -8.28
N LYS A 109 2.29 -1.14 -7.63
CA LYS A 109 2.09 -2.45 -6.99
C LYS A 109 1.37 -2.29 -5.66
N VAL A 110 0.48 -3.23 -5.33
CA VAL A 110 -0.29 -3.19 -4.09
C VAL A 110 -0.03 -4.43 -3.26
N VAL A 111 0.40 -4.24 -2.01
CA VAL A 111 0.65 -5.30 -1.03
C VAL A 111 -0.31 -5.13 0.14
N SER A 112 -1.09 -6.17 0.43
CA SER A 112 -1.89 -6.26 1.65
C SER A 112 -1.00 -6.76 2.79
N TYR A 113 -0.89 -5.99 3.88
CA TYR A 113 -0.05 -6.31 5.02
C TYR A 113 -0.89 -6.57 6.27
N ASP A 114 -0.60 -7.69 6.94
CA ASP A 114 -1.26 -8.25 8.12
C ASP A 114 -2.73 -8.62 7.94
N ARG A 115 -3.54 -7.72 7.38
CA ARG A 115 -4.96 -7.92 7.10
C ARG A 115 -5.17 -7.99 5.59
N LEU A 116 -5.98 -8.95 5.16
CA LEU A 116 -6.29 -9.16 3.75
C LEU A 116 -7.32 -8.12 3.26
N ILE A 117 -7.01 -7.43 2.17
CA ILE A 117 -8.00 -6.70 1.38
C ILE A 117 -8.77 -7.71 0.53
N LEU A 118 -10.08 -7.72 0.69
CA LEU A 118 -10.99 -8.59 -0.03
C LEU A 118 -11.45 -7.91 -1.33
N ASN A 119 -11.79 -8.72 -2.32
CA ASN A 119 -12.39 -8.28 -3.59
C ASN A 119 -11.55 -7.23 -4.34
N ALA A 120 -10.22 -7.32 -4.28
CA ALA A 120 -9.31 -6.38 -4.92
C ALA A 120 -8.14 -7.11 -5.62
N ASP A 121 -7.64 -6.53 -6.71
CA ASP A 121 -6.49 -7.05 -7.46
C ASP A 121 -5.17 -6.63 -6.78
N ILE A 122 -4.78 -7.35 -5.74
CA ILE A 122 -3.52 -7.15 -5.00
C ILE A 122 -2.39 -8.00 -5.60
N ASP A 123 -1.15 -7.49 -5.56
CA ASP A 123 0.02 -8.22 -6.06
C ASP A 123 0.57 -9.22 -5.02
N ALA A 124 0.38 -8.95 -3.73
CA ALA A 124 0.80 -9.84 -2.65
C ALA A 124 -0.01 -9.63 -1.37
N TYR A 125 -0.05 -10.68 -0.55
CA TYR A 125 -0.55 -10.64 0.83
C TYR A 125 0.52 -11.22 1.76
N ILE A 126 0.85 -10.48 2.82
CA ILE A 126 1.84 -10.89 3.83
C ILE A 126 1.17 -10.79 5.19
N SER A 127 1.12 -11.90 5.92
CA SER A 127 0.59 -11.95 7.29
C SER A 127 1.18 -13.15 8.02
N PHE A 128 0.76 -13.32 9.27
CA PHE A 128 0.97 -14.55 10.03
C PHE A 128 -0.02 -15.62 9.58
N ASP A 129 0.25 -16.86 10.01
CA ASP A 129 -0.73 -17.94 9.96
C ASP A 129 -1.79 -17.70 11.05
N ASN A 130 -2.83 -16.93 10.69
CA ASN A 130 -3.86 -16.52 11.63
C ASN A 130 -4.73 -17.70 12.11
N GLU A 131 -4.88 -18.76 11.30
CA GLU A 131 -5.52 -20.00 11.74
C GLU A 131 -4.69 -20.65 12.84
N LYS A 132 -3.37 -20.74 12.65
CA LYS A 132 -2.49 -21.30 13.66
C LYS A 132 -2.45 -20.48 14.95
N VAL A 133 -2.49 -19.15 14.85
CA VAL A 133 -2.60 -18.27 16.01
C VAL A 133 -3.86 -18.61 16.83
N GLY A 134 -5.02 -18.74 16.16
CA GLY A 134 -6.27 -19.13 16.80
C GLY A 134 -6.21 -20.52 17.45
N GLU A 135 -5.63 -21.51 16.76
CA GLU A 135 -5.42 -22.85 17.32
C GLU A 135 -4.54 -22.81 18.58
N MET A 136 -3.45 -22.04 18.55
CA MET A 136 -2.53 -21.92 19.68
C MET A 136 -3.20 -21.26 20.89
N GLN A 137 -4.02 -20.23 20.66
CA GLN A 137 -4.81 -19.59 21.71
C GLN A 137 -5.81 -20.57 22.33
N ALA A 138 -6.58 -21.27 21.50
CA ALA A 138 -7.55 -22.27 21.96
C ALA A 138 -6.88 -23.40 22.76
N ASN A 139 -5.76 -23.94 22.26
CA ASN A 139 -4.99 -24.97 22.96
C ASN A 139 -4.44 -24.47 24.30
N GLY A 140 -3.97 -23.22 24.37
CA GLY A 140 -3.52 -22.60 25.61
C GLY A 140 -4.64 -22.53 26.65
N VAL A 141 -5.83 -22.10 26.24
CA VAL A 141 -7.03 -22.03 27.08
C VAL A 141 -7.46 -23.43 27.55
N LEU A 142 -7.59 -24.39 26.64
CA LEU A 142 -8.02 -25.76 26.95
C LEU A 142 -7.03 -26.49 27.87
N LYS A 143 -5.73 -26.19 27.77
CA LYS A 143 -4.71 -26.71 28.69
C LYS A 143 -4.87 -26.16 30.11
N ALA A 144 -5.26 -24.89 30.27
CA ALA A 144 -5.45 -24.25 31.56
C ALA A 144 -6.81 -24.59 32.19
N ALA A 145 -7.87 -24.65 31.37
CA ALA A 145 -9.21 -25.01 31.76
C ALA A 145 -9.79 -25.92 30.66
N PRO A 146 -9.92 -27.25 30.88
CA PRO A 146 -10.39 -28.17 29.84
C PRO A 146 -11.93 -28.25 29.72
N ARG A 147 -12.68 -27.75 30.70
CA ARG A 147 -14.15 -27.71 30.70
C ARG A 147 -14.64 -26.40 31.34
N GLY A 148 -15.78 -25.90 30.88
CA GLY A 148 -16.40 -24.70 31.40
C GLY A 148 -17.16 -23.94 30.32
N ASN A 149 -17.59 -22.73 30.66
CA ASN A 149 -18.16 -21.79 29.69
C ASN A 149 -17.01 -20.96 29.11
N TYR A 150 -16.85 -20.99 27.80
CA TYR A 150 -15.84 -20.19 27.10
C TYR A 150 -16.49 -19.02 26.39
N PHE A 151 -15.72 -17.94 26.27
CA PHE A 151 -16.07 -16.79 25.47
C PHE A 151 -14.86 -16.45 24.58
N ALA A 152 -15.09 -16.33 23.28
CA ALA A 152 -14.11 -15.90 22.30
C ALA A 152 -14.57 -14.54 21.75
N LEU A 153 -13.64 -13.58 21.69
CA LEU A 153 -13.82 -12.24 21.15
C LEU A 153 -13.33 -12.17 19.71
#